data_AF-A0A1B6DAJ5-F1
#
_entry.id   AF-A0A1B6DAJ5-F1
#
_cell.length_a   1.000
_cell.length_b   1.000
_cell.length_c   1.000
_cell.angle_alpha   90.00
_cell.angle_beta   90.00
_cell.angle_gamma   90.00
#
_symmetry.space_group_name_H-M   'P 1'
#
loop_
_entity.id
_entity.type
_entity.pdbx_description
1 polymer ?
#
loop_
_entity_poly.entity_id
_entity_poly.type
_entity_poly.pdbx_seq_one_letter_code
_entity_poly.pdbx_strand_id
1 'polypeptide(L)'
;DGEKVKALDKLVTAKAEFKSAFTICGQTYTRKVDIECVNVLSSLGATVHKMCSDIRILANMKEIEEPFEKTQIGSSAMAYKRNPMRSERCCALARHLMSLQNSALNTAATQWLERTLDDSANRRLTLSEAFLSADSILITLQNILEGLVVYPKVIERHIKQELPFMCTENIIMAVVKEGGDRQVCHEYIRVLSHEAAAEVKQHGRDNDLVERVKSHPYFQKILPQLDSLLDPQTF
;
A
#
# COMPACT_ATOMS: atom_id res chain seq x y z
N ASP A 1 -45.14 25.67 -27.73
CA ASP A 1 -44.52 25.78 -26.39
C ASP A 1 -43.37 24.80 -26.12
N GLY A 2 -43.47 23.51 -26.47
CA GLY A 2 -42.42 22.51 -26.18
C GLY A 2 -41.01 22.84 -26.72
N GLU A 3 -40.88 23.38 -27.93
CA GLU A 3 -39.55 23.75 -28.48
C GLU A 3 -38.87 24.89 -27.72
N LYS A 4 -39.65 25.84 -27.19
CA LYS A 4 -39.11 26.92 -26.33
C LYS A 4 -38.62 26.35 -25.00
N VAL A 5 -39.32 25.37 -24.42
CA VAL A 5 -38.90 24.68 -23.19
C VAL A 5 -37.59 23.91 -23.41
N LYS A 6 -37.47 23.14 -24.49
CA LYS A 6 -36.21 22.45 -24.85
C LYS A 6 -35.07 23.43 -25.11
N ALA A 7 -35.34 24.56 -25.76
CA ALA A 7 -34.34 25.59 -26.01
C ALA A 7 -33.86 26.23 -24.70
N LEU A 8 -34.77 26.47 -23.75
CA LEU A 8 -34.43 26.98 -22.41
C LEU A 8 -33.52 25.99 -21.66
N ASP A 9 -33.86 24.70 -21.64
CA ASP A 9 -33.07 23.66 -20.97
C ASP A 9 -31.65 23.56 -21.53
N LYS A 10 -31.52 23.55 -22.86
CA LYS A 10 -30.21 23.60 -23.55
C LYS A 10 -29.44 24.88 -23.21
N LEU A 11 -30.11 26.03 -23.18
CA LEU A 11 -29.48 27.31 -22.92
C LEU A 11 -28.92 27.40 -21.50
N VAL A 12 -29.68 26.96 -20.48
CA VAL A 12 -29.20 26.98 -19.09
C VAL A 12 -28.09 25.96 -18.86
N THR A 13 -28.17 24.79 -19.50
CA THR A 13 -27.13 23.76 -19.47
C THR A 13 -25.80 24.28 -20.04
N ALA A 14 -25.85 24.92 -21.22
CA ALA A 14 -24.68 25.50 -21.85
C ALA A 14 -24.11 26.69 -21.03
N LYS A 15 -24.97 27.51 -20.44
CA LYS A 15 -24.56 28.61 -19.55
C LYS A 15 -23.90 28.14 -18.26
N ALA A 16 -24.25 26.96 -17.77
CA ALA A 16 -23.59 26.30 -16.64
C ALA A 16 -22.34 25.50 -17.05
N GLU A 17 -21.92 25.58 -18.31
CA GLU A 17 -20.75 24.89 -18.88
C GLU A 17 -20.84 23.35 -18.88
N PHE A 18 -22.06 22.81 -18.82
CA PHE A 18 -22.29 21.37 -19.01
C PHE A 18 -22.53 21.05 -20.49
N LYS A 19 -21.99 19.91 -20.93
CA LYS A 19 -22.17 19.42 -22.31
C LYS A 19 -23.58 18.87 -22.58
N SER A 20 -24.25 18.39 -21.53
CA SER A 20 -25.55 17.72 -21.62
C SER A 20 -26.28 17.79 -20.28
N ALA A 21 -27.61 17.73 -20.33
CA ALA A 21 -28.50 17.58 -19.17
C ALA A 21 -29.20 16.22 -19.19
N PHE A 22 -29.81 15.85 -18.06
CA PHE A 22 -30.67 14.67 -17.99
C PHE A 22 -31.93 14.88 -18.82
N THR A 23 -32.22 13.95 -19.72
CA THR A 23 -33.49 13.95 -20.48
C THR A 23 -34.68 13.57 -19.60
N ILE A 24 -34.47 12.66 -18.63
CA ILE A 24 -35.50 12.13 -17.74
C ILE A 24 -35.05 12.33 -16.30
N CYS A 25 -35.84 13.05 -15.52
CA CYS A 25 -35.68 13.19 -14.08
C CYS A 25 -37.06 13.24 -13.40
N GLY A 26 -37.10 12.86 -12.13
CA GLY A 26 -38.21 13.22 -11.24
C GLY A 26 -38.07 14.68 -10.81
N GLN A 27 -38.22 14.97 -9.52
CA GLN A 27 -37.97 16.32 -9.01
C GLN A 27 -36.47 16.69 -9.01
N THR A 28 -35.57 15.70 -9.00
CA THR A 28 -34.11 15.91 -9.01
C THR A 28 -33.39 14.96 -9.95
N TYR A 29 -32.11 15.25 -10.22
CA TYR A 29 -31.20 14.25 -10.77
C TYR A 29 -31.20 12.99 -9.89
N THR A 30 -30.98 11.82 -10.51
CA THR A 30 -30.98 10.54 -9.80
C THR A 30 -29.85 10.46 -8.76
N ARG A 31 -30.16 10.03 -7.54
CA ARG A 31 -29.15 9.85 -6.46
C ARG A 31 -28.14 8.74 -6.76
N LYS A 32 -28.34 7.98 -7.84
CA LYS A 32 -27.32 7.07 -8.37
C LYS A 32 -26.03 7.80 -8.79
N VAL A 33 -26.10 9.05 -9.24
CA VAL A 33 -24.92 9.88 -9.54
C VAL A 33 -24.05 10.06 -8.28
N ASP A 34 -24.68 10.29 -7.12
CA ASP A 34 -23.96 10.48 -5.86
C ASP A 34 -23.21 9.19 -5.47
N ILE A 35 -23.81 8.01 -5.71
CA ILE A 35 -23.14 6.72 -5.53
C ILE A 35 -21.90 6.61 -6.42
N GLU A 36 -22.01 6.91 -7.71
CA GLU A 36 -20.89 6.80 -8.65
C GLU A 36 -19.72 7.69 -8.23
N CYS A 37 -20.01 8.94 -7.84
CA CYS A 37 -18.99 9.86 -7.33
C CYS A 37 -18.34 9.38 -6.03
N VAL A 38 -19.12 8.95 -5.03
CA VAL A 38 -18.55 8.53 -3.74
C VAL A 38 -17.83 7.19 -3.86
N ASN A 39 -18.28 6.28 -4.73
CA ASN A 39 -17.62 4.99 -4.95
C ASN A 39 -16.19 5.14 -5.46
N VAL A 40 -15.96 6.03 -6.44
CA VAL A 40 -14.60 6.24 -6.97
C VAL A 40 -13.67 6.83 -5.90
N LEU A 41 -14.19 7.71 -5.05
CA LEU A 41 -13.43 8.28 -3.93
C LEU A 41 -13.17 7.24 -2.82
N SER A 42 -14.15 6.40 -2.51
CA SER A 42 -13.99 5.26 -1.58
C SER A 42 -12.89 4.31 -2.07
N SER A 43 -12.89 3.99 -3.37
CA SER A 43 -11.85 3.15 -3.98
C SER A 43 -10.47 3.81 -3.92
N LEU A 44 -10.36 5.12 -4.14
CA LEU A 44 -9.13 5.88 -3.90
C LEU A 44 -8.67 5.75 -2.44
N GLY A 45 -9.60 5.84 -1.49
CA GLY A 45 -9.32 5.61 -0.07
C GLY A 45 -8.63 4.27 0.18
N ALA A 46 -9.11 3.18 -0.42
CA ALA A 46 -8.45 1.87 -0.29
C ALA A 46 -7.01 1.87 -0.81
N THR A 47 -6.76 2.48 -1.97
CA THR A 47 -5.41 2.64 -2.54
C THR A 47 -4.49 3.40 -1.58
N VAL A 48 -4.92 4.57 -1.12
CA VAL A 48 -4.12 5.41 -0.22
C VAL A 48 -3.86 4.70 1.11
N HIS A 49 -4.87 4.06 1.69
CA HIS A 49 -4.72 3.34 2.95
C HIS A 49 -3.70 2.22 2.83
N LYS A 50 -3.70 1.45 1.73
CA LYS A 50 -2.73 0.37 1.51
C LYS A 50 -1.31 0.91 1.35
N MET A 51 -1.11 1.93 0.52
CA MET A 51 0.21 2.56 0.33
C MET A 51 0.78 3.09 1.64
N CYS A 52 -0.03 3.84 2.40
CA CYS A 52 0.39 4.41 3.68
C CYS A 52 0.62 3.33 4.75
N SER A 53 -0.13 2.23 4.73
CA SER A 53 0.14 1.07 5.60
C SER A 53 1.51 0.46 5.31
N ASP A 54 1.86 0.26 4.03
CA ASP A 54 3.17 -0.28 3.66
C ASP A 54 4.30 0.66 4.11
N ILE A 55 4.17 1.97 3.89
CA ILE A 55 5.15 2.98 4.35
C ILE A 55 5.34 2.90 5.87
N ARG A 56 4.27 2.70 6.64
CA ARG A 56 4.36 2.55 8.09
C ARG A 56 5.11 1.27 8.51
N ILE A 57 4.94 0.17 7.78
CA ILE A 57 5.68 -1.07 8.00
C ILE A 57 7.16 -0.88 7.65
N LEU A 58 7.46 -0.28 6.51
CA LEU A 58 8.83 -0.01 6.07
C LEU A 58 9.56 0.98 7.00
N ALA A 59 8.82 1.92 7.62
CA ALA A 59 9.34 2.79 8.67
C ALA A 59 9.68 2.03 9.95
N ASN A 60 8.90 1.02 10.34
CA ASN A 60 9.26 0.13 11.45
C ASN A 60 10.57 -0.64 11.15
N MET A 61 10.70 -1.11 9.90
CA MET A 61 11.91 -1.76 9.39
C MET A 61 13.08 -0.77 9.21
N LYS A 62 12.86 0.54 9.23
CA LYS A 62 13.87 1.59 8.97
C LYS A 62 14.45 1.52 7.56
N GLU A 63 13.71 0.94 6.62
CA GLU A 63 14.09 0.90 5.21
C GLU A 63 13.67 2.17 4.50
N ILE A 64 12.52 2.72 4.89
CA ILE A 64 11.95 3.93 4.32
C ILE A 64 11.37 4.78 5.45
N GLU A 65 11.58 6.10 5.39
CA GLU A 65 10.91 7.07 6.25
C GLU A 65 10.17 8.13 5.41
N GLU A 66 9.11 8.68 5.99
CA GLU A 66 8.48 9.90 5.50
C GLU A 66 9.41 11.11 5.64
N PRO A 67 9.19 12.21 4.89
CA PRO A 67 9.94 13.44 5.09
C PRO A 67 9.85 13.92 6.54
N PHE A 68 10.93 14.42 7.09
CA PHE A 68 10.98 14.95 8.46
C PHE A 68 11.48 16.39 8.44
N GLU A 69 10.62 17.34 8.80
CA GLU A 69 11.00 18.76 8.76
C GLU A 69 12.06 19.08 9.82
N LYS A 70 12.92 20.04 9.54
CA LYS A 70 14.02 20.44 10.45
C LYS A 70 13.54 20.81 11.86
N THR A 71 12.33 21.37 11.97
CA THR A 71 11.73 21.82 13.24
C THR A 71 10.65 20.86 13.76
N GLN A 72 10.43 19.72 13.10
CA GLN A 72 9.40 18.77 13.50
C GLN A 72 9.79 18.04 14.78
N ILE A 73 8.86 18.00 15.74
CA ILE A 73 9.01 17.23 16.98
C ILE A 73 8.26 15.92 16.80
N GLY A 74 8.98 14.79 16.76
CA GLY A 74 8.39 13.47 16.55
C GLY A 74 7.71 12.87 17.80
N SER A 75 8.17 13.25 19.00
CA SER A 75 7.58 12.86 20.28
C SER A 75 7.89 13.90 21.35
N SER A 76 6.96 14.15 22.27
CA SER A 76 7.15 15.04 23.41
C SER A 76 8.20 14.55 24.43
N ALA A 77 8.53 13.25 24.42
CA ALA A 77 9.41 12.62 25.42
C ALA A 77 10.64 11.91 24.82
N MET A 78 10.56 11.43 23.57
CA MET A 78 11.65 10.65 22.95
C MET A 78 12.24 11.39 21.75
N ALA A 79 13.36 12.08 21.95
CA ALA A 79 13.99 12.93 20.93
C ALA A 79 14.43 12.19 19.65
N TYR A 80 14.73 10.89 19.74
CA TYR A 80 15.13 10.08 18.58
C TYR A 80 13.94 9.53 17.77
N LYS A 81 12.71 9.61 18.30
CA LYS A 81 11.55 8.91 17.74
C LYS A 81 10.98 9.67 16.54
N ARG A 82 11.06 9.05 15.36
CA ARG A 82 10.40 9.50 14.13
C ARG A 82 9.19 8.60 13.86
N ASN A 83 8.00 9.20 13.82
CA ASN A 83 6.76 8.49 13.54
C ASN A 83 6.29 8.79 12.12
N PRO A 84 5.75 7.80 11.39
CA PRO A 84 5.11 7.98 10.08
C PRO A 84 3.71 8.63 10.24
N MET A 85 3.66 9.80 10.87
CA MET A 85 2.41 10.44 11.30
C MET A 85 1.55 10.91 10.12
N ARG A 86 2.18 11.25 8.98
CA ARG A 86 1.41 11.68 7.81
C ARG A 86 0.75 10.47 7.15
N SER A 87 1.45 9.32 7.03
CA SER A 87 0.83 8.07 6.56
C SER A 87 -0.26 7.59 7.51
N GLU A 88 -0.07 7.71 8.82
CA GLU A 88 -1.10 7.39 9.81
C GLU A 88 -2.35 8.25 9.63
N ARG A 89 -2.18 9.55 9.41
CA ARG A 89 -3.28 10.48 9.10
C ARG A 89 -3.97 10.13 7.77
N CYS A 90 -3.21 9.81 6.74
CA CYS A 90 -3.75 9.32 5.47
C CYS A 90 -4.59 8.06 5.66
N CYS A 91 -4.10 7.05 6.39
CA CYS A 91 -4.87 5.85 6.70
C CYS A 91 -6.17 6.17 7.46
N ALA A 92 -6.14 7.10 8.42
CA ALA A 92 -7.33 7.47 9.19
C ALA A 92 -8.41 8.13 8.32
N LEU A 93 -8.02 9.13 7.52
CA LEU A 93 -8.95 9.84 6.62
C LEU A 93 -9.42 8.96 5.46
N ALA A 94 -8.54 8.12 4.92
CA ALA A 94 -8.91 7.15 3.89
C ALA A 94 -9.95 6.15 4.39
N ARG A 95 -9.86 5.70 5.65
CA ARG A 95 -10.86 4.82 6.27
C ARG A 95 -12.22 5.53 6.41
N HIS A 96 -12.21 6.81 6.79
CA HIS A 96 -13.44 7.62 6.79
C HIS A 96 -14.04 7.69 5.39
N LEU A 97 -13.24 8.03 4.39
CA LEU A 97 -13.66 8.13 2.99
C LEU A 97 -14.30 6.84 2.47
N MET A 98 -13.69 5.69 2.78
CA MET A 98 -14.24 4.38 2.43
C MET A 98 -15.61 4.12 3.08
N SER A 99 -15.83 4.59 4.30
CA SER A 99 -17.07 4.38 5.03
C SER A 99 -18.26 5.18 4.48
N LEU A 100 -18.01 6.34 3.86
CA LEU A 100 -19.05 7.25 3.35
C LEU A 100 -19.85 6.67 2.18
N GLN A 101 -19.30 5.70 1.46
CA GLN A 101 -19.96 5.00 0.36
C GLN A 101 -21.33 4.42 0.74
N ASN A 102 -21.42 3.80 1.92
CA ASN A 102 -22.67 3.18 2.36
C ASN A 102 -23.79 4.21 2.56
N SER A 103 -23.46 5.44 2.98
CA SER A 103 -24.43 6.53 3.10
C SER A 103 -25.07 6.86 1.76
N ALA A 104 -24.27 7.01 0.69
CA ALA A 104 -24.78 7.29 -0.65
C ALA A 104 -25.63 6.13 -1.21
N LEU A 105 -25.19 4.89 -1.00
CA LEU A 105 -25.94 3.68 -1.38
C LEU A 105 -27.32 3.63 -0.72
N ASN A 106 -27.35 3.79 0.60
CA ASN A 106 -28.58 3.74 1.37
C ASN A 106 -29.54 4.88 0.98
N THR A 107 -29.03 6.10 0.80
CA THR A 107 -29.84 7.25 0.37
C THR A 107 -30.51 7.02 -0.98
N ALA A 108 -29.80 6.48 -1.98
CA ALA A 108 -30.42 6.26 -3.29
C ALA A 108 -31.45 5.11 -3.26
N ALA A 109 -31.21 4.07 -2.46
CA ALA A 109 -32.09 2.91 -2.37
C ALA A 109 -33.48 3.22 -1.79
N THR A 110 -33.58 4.27 -0.95
CA THR A 110 -34.83 4.65 -0.26
C THR A 110 -35.50 5.89 -0.85
N GLN A 111 -35.06 6.38 -2.01
CA GLN A 111 -35.78 7.46 -2.70
C GLN A 111 -37.12 6.94 -3.22
N TRP A 112 -38.22 7.44 -2.65
CA TRP A 112 -39.56 7.03 -3.07
C TRP A 112 -40.05 7.87 -4.25
N LEU A 113 -40.47 7.18 -5.32
CA LEU A 113 -41.09 7.76 -6.52
C LEU A 113 -40.27 8.94 -7.08
N GLU A 114 -40.87 10.12 -7.26
CA GLU A 114 -40.22 11.27 -7.90
C GLU A 114 -39.14 11.94 -7.05
N ARG A 115 -39.24 11.85 -5.70
CA ARG A 115 -38.28 12.35 -4.69
C ARG A 115 -38.83 12.24 -3.26
N THR A 116 -37.96 11.90 -2.31
CA THR A 116 -38.17 12.17 -0.87
C THR A 116 -37.04 13.04 -0.30
N LEU A 117 -37.31 13.79 0.77
CA LEU A 117 -36.41 14.84 1.29
C LEU A 117 -35.36 14.34 2.29
N ASP A 118 -35.43 13.06 2.68
CA ASP A 118 -34.47 12.39 3.58
C ASP A 118 -33.03 12.40 3.04
N ASP A 119 -32.84 12.54 1.73
CA ASP A 119 -31.53 12.72 1.09
C ASP A 119 -30.84 14.04 1.46
N SER A 120 -31.59 15.09 1.80
CA SER A 120 -31.09 16.47 1.87
C SER A 120 -30.07 16.66 2.98
N ALA A 121 -30.35 16.14 4.18
CA ALA A 121 -29.45 16.24 5.31
C ALA A 121 -28.20 15.36 5.12
N ASN A 122 -28.38 14.11 4.67
CA ASN A 122 -27.28 13.18 4.43
C ASN A 122 -26.30 13.72 3.39
N ARG A 123 -26.79 14.21 2.25
CA ARG A 123 -25.96 14.70 1.14
C ARG A 123 -25.11 15.93 1.51
N ARG A 124 -25.56 16.75 2.46
CA ARG A 124 -24.77 17.90 2.96
C ARG A 124 -23.49 17.46 3.66
N LEU A 125 -23.52 16.31 4.34
CA LEU A 125 -22.37 15.73 5.03
C LEU A 125 -21.58 14.84 4.06
N THR A 126 -22.22 13.79 3.54
CA THR A 126 -21.55 12.72 2.78
C THR A 126 -20.78 13.25 1.57
N LEU A 127 -21.36 14.15 0.78
CA LEU A 127 -20.70 14.67 -0.43
C LEU A 127 -19.53 15.58 -0.07
N SER A 128 -19.74 16.52 0.85
CA SER A 128 -18.69 17.49 1.23
C SER A 128 -17.51 16.79 1.91
N GLU A 129 -17.78 15.91 2.87
CA GLU A 129 -16.77 15.16 3.58
C GLU A 129 -16.01 14.19 2.67
N ALA A 130 -16.66 13.59 1.66
CA ALA A 130 -15.98 12.70 0.73
C ALA A 130 -14.93 13.44 -0.09
N PHE A 131 -15.29 14.58 -0.68
CA PHE A 131 -14.35 15.39 -1.47
C PHE A 131 -13.25 16.02 -0.59
N LEU A 132 -13.58 16.53 0.59
CA LEU A 132 -12.58 17.11 1.52
C LEU A 132 -11.61 16.05 2.06
N SER A 133 -12.09 14.84 2.34
CA SER A 133 -11.23 13.73 2.74
C SER A 133 -10.30 13.32 1.61
N ALA A 134 -10.83 13.20 0.38
CA ALA A 134 -10.03 12.87 -0.80
C ALA A 134 -8.95 13.92 -1.10
N ASP A 135 -9.30 15.20 -1.02
CA ASP A 135 -8.34 16.31 -1.16
C ASP A 135 -7.22 16.24 -0.11
N SER A 136 -7.61 16.10 1.17
CA SER A 136 -6.66 16.06 2.28
C SER A 136 -5.69 14.88 2.20
N ILE A 137 -6.17 13.69 1.81
CA ILE A 137 -5.30 12.53 1.64
C ILE A 137 -4.38 12.67 0.42
N LEU A 138 -4.83 13.27 -0.67
CA LEU A 138 -3.99 13.46 -1.87
C LEU A 138 -2.88 14.49 -1.63
N ILE A 139 -3.21 15.63 -1.01
CA ILE A 139 -2.21 16.65 -0.64
C ILE A 139 -1.17 16.06 0.32
N THR A 140 -1.64 15.32 1.34
CA THR A 140 -0.74 14.71 2.32
C THR A 140 0.11 13.61 1.68
N LEU A 141 -0.48 12.77 0.81
CA LEU A 141 0.23 11.71 0.11
C LEU A 141 1.29 12.27 -0.85
N GLN A 142 0.97 13.33 -1.60
CA GLN A 142 1.95 13.99 -2.46
C GLN A 142 3.15 14.46 -1.65
N ASN A 143 2.92 15.15 -0.53
CA ASN A 143 4.00 15.59 0.35
C ASN A 143 4.86 14.42 0.88
N ILE A 144 4.24 13.29 1.22
CA ILE A 144 4.97 12.08 1.63
C ILE A 144 5.86 11.59 0.49
N LEU A 145 5.29 11.38 -0.70
CA LEU A 145 5.98 10.74 -1.82
C LEU A 145 7.11 11.60 -2.39
N GLU A 146 6.96 12.93 -2.42
CA GLU A 146 8.00 13.87 -2.85
C GLU A 146 9.21 13.90 -1.91
N GLY A 147 9.01 13.52 -0.64
CA GLY A 147 10.02 13.60 0.40
C GLY A 147 10.45 12.26 1.01
N LEU A 148 10.14 11.14 0.35
CA LEU A 148 10.50 9.81 0.84
C LEU A 148 12.03 9.68 1.02
N VAL A 149 12.44 9.16 2.17
CA VAL A 149 13.84 8.87 2.47
C VAL A 149 14.03 7.36 2.47
N VAL A 150 14.99 6.87 1.68
CA VAL A 150 15.31 5.44 1.58
C VAL A 150 16.67 5.19 2.23
N TYR A 151 16.80 4.06 2.93
CA TYR A 151 18.04 3.65 3.60
C TYR A 151 18.62 2.36 2.99
N PRO A 152 19.36 2.45 1.87
CA PRO A 152 19.89 1.27 1.17
C PRO A 152 20.71 0.33 2.05
N LYS A 153 21.48 0.86 3.01
CA LYS A 153 22.30 0.02 3.91
C LYS A 153 21.49 -0.81 4.91
N VAL A 154 20.30 -0.34 5.30
CA VAL A 154 19.38 -1.14 6.13
C VAL A 154 18.75 -2.24 5.27
N ILE A 155 18.32 -1.90 4.06
CA ILE A 155 17.78 -2.86 3.09
C ILE A 155 18.81 -3.95 2.77
N GLU A 156 20.06 -3.57 2.44
CA GLU A 156 21.16 -4.51 2.21
C GLU A 156 21.39 -5.44 3.41
N ARG A 157 21.28 -4.93 4.64
CA ARG A 157 21.42 -5.74 5.85
C ARG A 157 20.29 -6.75 5.99
N HIS A 158 19.04 -6.35 5.82
CA HIS A 158 17.90 -7.26 5.92
C HIS A 158 17.94 -8.33 4.82
N ILE A 159 18.31 -7.95 3.59
CA ILE A 159 18.53 -8.90 2.51
C ILE A 159 19.60 -9.92 2.92
N LYS A 160 20.75 -9.49 3.46
CA LYS A 160 21.81 -10.41 3.91
C LYS A 160 21.35 -11.39 5.00
N GLN A 161 20.38 -11.01 5.83
CA GLN A 161 19.85 -11.87 6.89
C GLN A 161 18.88 -12.94 6.36
N GLU A 162 18.14 -12.65 5.28
CA GLU A 162 17.09 -13.54 4.76
C GLU A 162 17.50 -14.30 3.48
N LEU A 163 18.31 -13.67 2.61
CA LEU A 163 18.73 -14.24 1.33
C LEU A 163 19.38 -15.63 1.42
N PRO A 164 20.20 -15.96 2.45
CA PRO A 164 20.74 -17.30 2.60
C PRO A 164 19.67 -18.40 2.66
N PHE A 165 18.50 -18.12 3.24
CA PHE A 165 17.40 -19.09 3.27
C PHE A 165 16.69 -19.20 1.91
N MET A 166 16.54 -18.07 1.20
CA MET A 166 15.89 -18.03 -0.12
C MET A 166 16.77 -18.62 -1.24
N CYS A 167 18.10 -18.55 -1.11
CA CYS A 167 19.05 -19.01 -2.13
C CYS A 167 19.33 -20.53 -2.09
N THR A 168 18.64 -21.29 -1.23
CA THR A 168 18.91 -22.73 -1.03
C THR A 168 18.74 -23.54 -2.32
N GLU A 169 17.76 -23.23 -3.17
CA GLU A 169 17.62 -23.88 -4.49
C GLU A 169 18.79 -23.53 -5.43
N ASN A 170 19.26 -22.29 -5.43
CA ASN A 170 20.42 -21.87 -6.24
C ASN A 170 21.68 -22.63 -5.84
N ILE A 171 21.88 -22.84 -4.53
CA ILE A 171 22.97 -23.67 -3.97
C ILE A 171 22.84 -25.13 -4.44
N ILE A 172 21.65 -25.72 -4.35
CA ILE A 172 21.40 -27.09 -4.82
C ILE A 172 21.72 -27.22 -6.31
N MET A 173 21.26 -26.27 -7.13
CA MET A 173 21.52 -26.26 -8.57
C MET A 173 23.02 -26.13 -8.91
N ALA A 174 23.77 -25.33 -8.14
CA ALA A 174 25.22 -25.23 -8.31
C ALA A 174 25.92 -26.56 -7.97
N VAL A 175 25.52 -27.23 -6.88
CA VAL A 175 26.08 -28.54 -6.51
C VAL A 175 25.82 -29.60 -7.57
N VAL A 176 24.60 -29.63 -8.14
CA VAL A 176 24.25 -30.57 -9.21
C VAL A 176 25.08 -30.33 -10.47
N LYS A 177 25.34 -29.07 -10.83
CA LYS A 177 26.21 -28.73 -11.97
C LYS A 177 27.66 -29.21 -11.78
N GLU A 178 28.14 -29.24 -10.54
CA GLU A 178 29.46 -29.77 -10.17
C GLU A 178 29.48 -31.32 -10.00
N GLY A 179 28.41 -31.98 -10.43
CA GLY A 179 28.25 -33.44 -10.42
C GLY A 179 27.78 -34.03 -9.09
N GLY A 180 27.22 -33.21 -8.19
CA GLY A 180 26.67 -33.66 -6.91
C GLY A 180 25.26 -34.25 -7.01
N ASP A 181 24.87 -35.06 -6.03
CA ASP A 181 23.53 -35.62 -5.93
C ASP A 181 22.54 -34.61 -5.33
N ARG A 182 21.44 -34.34 -6.04
CA ARG A 182 20.42 -33.36 -5.63
C ARG A 182 19.78 -33.71 -4.28
N GLN A 183 19.44 -34.97 -4.06
CA GLN A 183 18.70 -35.41 -2.88
C GLN A 183 19.59 -35.33 -1.63
N VAL A 184 20.85 -35.74 -1.78
CA VAL A 184 21.87 -35.61 -0.73
C VAL A 184 22.12 -34.13 -0.41
N CYS A 185 22.27 -33.28 -1.43
CA CYS A 185 22.47 -31.84 -1.24
C CYS A 185 21.28 -31.19 -0.52
N HIS A 186 20.06 -31.53 -0.93
CA HIS A 186 18.83 -31.03 -0.31
C HIS A 186 18.76 -31.41 1.17
N GLU A 187 19.12 -32.64 1.54
CA GLU A 187 19.10 -33.05 2.95
C GLU A 187 20.14 -32.31 3.79
N TYR A 188 21.37 -32.13 3.28
CA TYR A 188 22.38 -31.34 3.99
C TYR A 188 21.95 -29.88 4.16
N ILE A 189 21.48 -29.23 3.10
CA ILE A 189 21.07 -27.82 3.21
C ILE A 189 19.85 -27.65 4.13
N ARG A 190 18.93 -28.63 4.16
CA ARG A 190 17.78 -28.65 5.08
C ARG A 190 18.22 -28.67 6.54
N VAL A 191 19.15 -29.56 6.89
CA VAL A 191 19.69 -29.66 8.26
C VAL A 191 20.38 -28.36 8.66
N LEU A 192 21.29 -27.85 7.83
CA LEU A 192 22.00 -26.60 8.11
C LEU A 192 21.05 -25.39 8.21
N SER A 193 20.00 -25.35 7.38
CA SER A 193 18.98 -24.29 7.43
C SER A 193 18.16 -24.34 8.71
N HIS A 194 17.79 -25.53 9.20
CA HIS A 194 17.10 -25.67 10.48
C HIS A 194 17.97 -25.24 11.66
N GLU A 195 19.25 -25.58 11.65
CA GLU A 195 20.20 -25.13 12.68
C GLU A 195 20.36 -23.61 12.68
N ALA A 196 20.59 -23.00 11.50
CA ALA A 196 20.68 -21.55 11.37
C ALA A 196 19.37 -20.84 11.78
N ALA A 197 18.21 -21.40 11.42
CA ALA A 197 16.92 -20.88 11.86
C ALA A 197 16.72 -20.99 13.38
N ALA A 198 17.28 -22.02 14.03
CA ALA A 198 17.27 -22.15 15.49
C ALA A 198 18.15 -21.09 16.15
N GLU A 199 19.33 -20.80 15.62
CA GLU A 199 20.18 -19.71 16.11
C GLU A 199 19.47 -18.35 16.05
N VAL A 200 18.76 -18.07 14.95
CA VAL A 200 17.96 -16.84 14.83
C VAL A 200 16.80 -16.81 15.81
N LYS A 201 15.96 -17.86 15.84
CA LYS A 201 14.68 -17.84 16.57
C LYS A 201 14.80 -18.15 18.06
N GLN A 202 15.70 -19.05 18.45
CA GLN A 202 15.87 -19.49 19.85
C GLN A 202 16.96 -18.73 20.58
N HIS A 203 17.96 -18.23 19.85
CA HIS A 203 19.14 -17.60 20.45
C HIS A 203 19.30 -16.12 20.08
N GLY A 204 18.47 -15.59 19.16
CA GLY A 204 18.50 -14.18 18.77
C GLY A 204 19.80 -13.76 18.08
N ARG A 205 20.50 -14.72 17.45
CA ARG A 205 21.75 -14.47 16.71
C ARG A 205 21.48 -14.14 15.25
N ASP A 206 22.49 -13.61 14.56
CA ASP A 206 22.44 -13.44 13.11
C ASP A 206 22.39 -14.80 12.39
N ASN A 207 21.85 -14.79 11.17
CA ASN A 207 21.81 -15.96 10.31
C ASN A 207 23.24 -16.40 9.92
N ASP A 208 23.62 -17.62 10.33
CA ASP A 208 24.94 -18.20 10.09
C ASP A 208 24.95 -19.29 9.00
N LEU A 209 23.86 -19.45 8.24
CA LEU A 209 23.73 -20.51 7.22
C LEU A 209 24.88 -20.49 6.19
N VAL A 210 25.29 -19.30 5.75
CA VAL A 210 26.40 -19.16 4.79
C VAL A 210 27.71 -19.71 5.37
N GLU A 211 27.98 -19.43 6.65
CA GLU A 211 29.20 -19.89 7.32
C GLU A 211 29.16 -21.41 7.56
N ARG A 212 27.96 -21.96 7.84
CA ARG A 212 27.74 -23.41 7.91
C ARG A 212 28.00 -24.09 6.57
N VAL A 213 27.49 -23.53 5.47
CA VAL A 213 27.72 -24.04 4.12
C VAL A 213 29.21 -23.98 3.75
N LYS A 214 29.90 -22.87 4.04
CA LYS A 214 31.35 -22.73 3.82
C LYS A 214 32.17 -23.78 4.57
N SER A 215 31.77 -24.08 5.79
CA SER A 215 32.48 -25.02 6.67
C SER A 215 32.15 -26.49 6.38
N HIS A 216 31.04 -26.77 5.70
CA HIS A 216 30.57 -28.14 5.51
C HIS A 216 31.27 -28.79 4.29
N PRO A 217 31.99 -29.93 4.46
CA PRO A 217 32.85 -30.52 3.43
C PRO A 217 32.14 -30.84 2.10
N TYR A 218 30.83 -31.13 2.14
CA TYR A 218 30.05 -31.44 0.95
C TYR A 218 29.96 -30.27 -0.06
N PHE A 219 30.01 -29.01 0.41
CA PHE A 219 29.83 -27.82 -0.43
C PHE A 219 31.15 -27.22 -0.96
N GLN A 220 32.29 -27.88 -0.73
CA GLN A 220 33.61 -27.35 -1.09
C GLN A 220 33.74 -26.98 -2.58
N LYS A 221 33.08 -27.72 -3.48
CA LYS A 221 33.12 -27.46 -4.93
C LYS A 221 32.43 -26.15 -5.35
N ILE A 222 31.44 -25.69 -4.59
CA ILE A 222 30.65 -24.50 -4.94
C ILE A 222 31.13 -23.23 -4.23
N LEU A 223 32.11 -23.31 -3.33
CA LEU A 223 32.63 -22.15 -2.59
C LEU A 223 33.09 -21.00 -3.51
N PRO A 224 33.77 -21.24 -4.66
CA PRO A 224 34.15 -20.16 -5.57
C PRO A 224 32.96 -19.40 -6.18
N GLN A 225 31.77 -20.01 -6.18
CA GLN A 225 30.55 -19.46 -6.76
C GLN A 225 29.61 -18.88 -5.69
N LEU A 226 29.83 -19.18 -4.40
CA LEU A 226 28.87 -18.93 -3.33
C LEU A 226 28.52 -17.44 -3.18
N ASP A 227 29.50 -16.54 -3.27
CA ASP A 227 29.25 -15.10 -3.18
C ASP A 227 28.38 -14.59 -4.35
N SER A 228 28.55 -15.15 -5.55
CA SER A 228 27.72 -14.82 -6.72
C SER A 228 26.30 -15.37 -6.60
N LEU A 229 26.12 -16.54 -5.97
CA LEU A 229 24.80 -17.12 -5.71
C LEU A 229 24.02 -16.33 -4.64
N LEU A 230 24.71 -15.52 -3.86
CA LEU A 230 24.18 -14.63 -2.83
C LEU A 230 24.08 -13.17 -3.31
N ASP A 231 24.24 -12.89 -4.60
CA ASP A 231 24.06 -11.55 -5.15
C ASP A 231 22.56 -11.20 -5.24
N PRO A 232 22.08 -10.20 -4.46
CA PRO A 232 20.67 -9.80 -4.48
C PRO A 232 20.17 -9.34 -5.85
N GLN A 233 21.06 -8.90 -6.75
CA GLN A 233 20.67 -8.44 -8.10
C GLN A 233 20.22 -9.58 -9.01
N THR A 234 20.43 -10.84 -8.61
CA THR A 234 20.13 -12.03 -9.41
C THR A 234 18.82 -12.73 -9.03
N PHE A 235 18.12 -12.22 -8.03
CA PHE A 235 16.80 -12.70 -7.55
C PHE A 235 15.68 -11.82 -8.10
#